data_AF-A0A835EPI5-F1
#
_entry.id   AF-A0A835EPI5-F1
#
_cell.length_a   1.000
_cell.length_b   1.000
_cell.length_c   1.000
_cell.angle_alpha   90.00
_cell.angle_beta   90.00
_cell.angle_gamma   90.00
#
_symmetry.space_group_name_H-M   'P 1'
#
loop_
_entity.id
_entity.type
_entity.pdbx_description
1 polymer ?
#
loop_
_entity_poly.entity_id
_entity_poly.type
_entity_poly.pdbx_seq_one_letter_code
_entity_poly.pdbx_strand_id
1 'polypeptide(L)'
;MARRRMAMGKGRARPQKIEWCNNRLELQSDSNVALIDELDKLLVLLQIPPEYEASLTGGSFDEGNMVKNIEACDWLTIAIKNLEASNIDPIYVKLRAVREKRAEFVLLKCTFVRRASEFLRNYFPSLIDSMLNDKGNFSQDLLDHTPKHLQRGHLQRPDHADMRYKCRTYARLLLHIKFVDDACYQIEKYERNVTIMFVILEKIAQVEPKYVDIVLLENYAAFQHSLYDLANVVPTLAKYYHQASEAYEQACSRHINLVIYIHFEKLFQFARRIEELMYNMSPEELDKTINAMYRKLQKNMTAEELLPSLWEKCKGNISLIFLLDVLQKEFLDKYATFLKLISKIYPDEKVTSVNEMRDILAAL
;
A
#
# COMPACT_ATOMS: atom_id res chain seq x y z
N MET A 1 53.76 -60.85 -61.85
CA MET A 1 52.62 -60.49 -60.97
C MET A 1 52.96 -59.54 -59.80
N ALA A 2 54.22 -59.43 -59.34
CA ALA A 2 54.57 -58.58 -58.18
C ALA A 2 54.49 -57.05 -58.39
N ARG A 3 54.80 -56.54 -59.59
CA ARG A 3 54.77 -55.08 -59.87
C ARG A 3 53.34 -54.47 -59.91
N ARG A 4 52.31 -55.26 -60.30
CA ARG A 4 50.90 -54.79 -60.27
C ARG A 4 50.33 -54.68 -58.85
N ARG A 5 50.77 -55.51 -57.90
CA ARG A 5 50.33 -55.43 -56.48
C ARG A 5 50.93 -54.21 -55.76
N MET A 6 52.19 -53.85 -56.02
CA MET A 6 52.78 -52.63 -55.44
C MET A 6 52.19 -51.33 -56.01
N ALA A 7 51.81 -51.31 -57.29
CA ALA A 7 51.14 -50.15 -57.89
C ALA A 7 49.72 -49.94 -57.34
N MET A 8 48.95 -51.02 -57.13
CA MET A 8 47.62 -50.92 -56.50
C MET A 8 47.68 -50.59 -54.99
N GLY A 9 48.71 -51.03 -54.26
CA GLY A 9 48.92 -50.66 -52.85
C GLY A 9 49.29 -49.18 -52.66
N LYS A 10 50.12 -48.60 -53.54
CA LYS A 10 50.44 -47.17 -53.52
C LYS A 10 49.27 -46.28 -53.98
N GLY A 11 48.40 -46.80 -54.85
CA GLY A 11 47.20 -46.12 -55.33
C GLY A 11 46.08 -46.00 -54.29
N ARG A 12 45.95 -46.94 -53.34
CA ARG A 12 44.96 -46.90 -52.24
C ARG A 12 45.44 -46.14 -50.99
N ALA A 13 46.74 -46.11 -50.74
CA ALA A 13 47.32 -45.44 -49.58
C ALA A 13 47.23 -43.90 -49.63
N ARG A 14 47.18 -43.30 -50.84
CA ARG A 14 46.98 -41.85 -51.01
C ARG A 14 45.54 -41.41 -50.70
N PRO A 15 44.49 -42.04 -51.27
CA PRO A 15 43.10 -41.77 -50.92
C PRO A 15 42.83 -41.87 -49.42
N GLN A 16 43.30 -42.93 -48.75
CA GLN A 16 43.10 -43.11 -47.30
C GLN A 16 43.79 -42.03 -46.45
N LYS A 17 44.96 -41.54 -46.87
CA LYS A 17 45.63 -40.41 -46.20
C LYS A 17 44.88 -39.09 -46.42
N ILE A 18 44.33 -38.88 -47.62
CA ILE A 18 43.51 -37.69 -47.93
C ILE A 18 42.22 -37.73 -47.11
N GLU A 19 41.56 -38.87 -47.04
CA GLU A 19 40.35 -39.11 -46.25
C GLU A 19 40.60 -38.87 -44.76
N TRP A 20 41.70 -39.40 -44.20
CA TRP A 20 42.09 -39.10 -42.81
C TRP A 20 42.38 -37.61 -42.58
N CYS A 21 43.07 -36.94 -43.51
CA CYS A 21 43.31 -35.50 -43.41
C CYS A 21 42.01 -34.70 -43.48
N ASN A 22 41.08 -35.09 -44.35
CA ASN A 22 39.77 -34.44 -44.49
C ASN A 22 38.94 -34.62 -43.22
N ASN A 23 38.85 -35.84 -42.68
CA ASN A 23 38.13 -36.11 -41.43
C ASN A 23 38.71 -35.31 -40.26
N ARG A 24 40.04 -35.11 -40.23
CA ARG A 24 40.68 -34.28 -39.21
C ARG A 24 40.38 -32.79 -39.39
N LEU A 25 40.32 -32.30 -40.63
CA LEU A 25 39.94 -30.93 -40.94
C LEU A 25 38.45 -30.68 -40.63
N GLU A 26 37.59 -31.65 -40.90
CA GLU A 26 36.16 -31.62 -40.60
C GLU A 26 35.94 -31.58 -39.08
N LEU A 27 36.58 -32.48 -38.32
CA LEU A 27 36.57 -32.44 -36.84
C LEU A 27 37.09 -31.11 -36.28
N GLN A 28 38.13 -30.54 -36.90
CA GLN A 28 38.65 -29.24 -36.50
C GLN A 28 37.66 -28.10 -36.82
N SER A 29 37.00 -28.17 -37.98
CA SER A 29 35.95 -27.23 -38.38
C SER A 29 34.77 -27.29 -37.40
N ASP A 30 34.26 -28.49 -37.12
CA ASP A 30 33.15 -28.70 -36.19
C ASP A 30 33.50 -28.22 -34.77
N SER A 31 34.74 -28.49 -34.32
CA SER A 31 35.22 -27.99 -33.03
C SER A 31 35.31 -26.47 -32.99
N ASN A 32 35.72 -25.82 -34.08
CA ASN A 32 35.79 -24.37 -34.16
C ASN A 32 34.39 -23.74 -34.14
N VAL A 33 33.42 -24.34 -34.84
CA VAL A 33 32.01 -23.91 -34.81
C VAL A 33 31.47 -24.01 -33.39
N ALA A 34 31.69 -25.13 -32.71
CA ALA A 34 31.25 -25.31 -31.31
C ALA A 34 31.90 -24.30 -30.35
N LEU A 35 33.17 -23.93 -30.57
CA LEU A 35 33.84 -22.89 -29.78
C LEU A 35 33.26 -21.49 -30.04
N ILE A 36 32.91 -21.17 -31.28
CA ILE A 36 32.27 -19.89 -31.63
C ILE A 36 30.89 -19.81 -30.97
N ASP A 37 30.06 -20.86 -31.10
CA ASP A 37 28.74 -20.90 -30.47
C ASP A 37 28.80 -20.71 -28.95
N GLU A 38 29.84 -21.28 -28.32
CA GLU A 38 30.05 -21.16 -26.89
C GLU A 38 30.52 -19.74 -26.49
N LEU A 39 31.39 -19.11 -27.28
CA LEU A 39 31.78 -17.72 -27.09
C LEU A 39 30.61 -16.75 -27.30
N ASP A 40 29.73 -17.02 -28.27
CA ASP A 40 28.55 -16.20 -28.54
C ASP A 40 27.56 -16.22 -27.36
N LYS A 41 27.34 -17.39 -26.75
CA LYS A 41 26.55 -17.49 -25.51
C LYS A 41 27.15 -16.65 -24.38
N LEU A 42 28.47 -16.69 -24.23
CA LEU A 42 29.16 -15.89 -23.21
C LEU A 42 29.04 -14.39 -23.52
N LEU A 43 29.16 -13.98 -24.78
CA LEU A 43 29.02 -12.58 -25.20
C LEU A 43 27.64 -12.02 -24.88
N VAL A 44 26.58 -12.81 -25.09
CA VAL A 44 25.20 -12.42 -24.74
C VAL A 44 25.07 -12.12 -23.24
N LEU A 45 25.72 -12.90 -22.37
CA LEU A 45 25.70 -12.68 -20.92
C LEU A 45 26.46 -11.42 -20.48
N LEU A 46 27.42 -10.96 -21.28
CA LEU A 46 28.26 -9.81 -20.96
C LEU A 46 27.73 -8.49 -21.53
N GLN A 47 26.74 -8.51 -22.42
CA GLN A 47 26.21 -7.30 -23.05
C GLN A 47 25.07 -6.69 -22.22
N ILE A 48 25.06 -5.36 -22.13
CA ILE A 48 23.93 -4.61 -21.59
C ILE A 48 22.97 -4.35 -22.75
N PRO A 49 21.70 -4.75 -22.65
CA PRO A 49 20.69 -4.40 -23.64
C PRO A 49 20.63 -2.87 -23.83
N PRO A 50 20.72 -2.35 -25.07
CA PRO A 50 20.71 -0.91 -25.33
C PRO A 50 19.51 -0.17 -24.72
N GLU A 51 18.36 -0.83 -24.64
CA GLU A 51 17.13 -0.32 -24.02
C GLU A 51 17.26 -0.02 -22.52
N TYR A 52 18.22 -0.65 -21.82
CA TYR A 52 18.45 -0.49 -20.39
C TYR A 52 19.62 0.44 -20.06
N GLU A 53 20.45 0.78 -21.04
CA GLU A 53 21.67 1.57 -20.84
C GLU A 53 21.36 2.93 -20.18
N ALA A 54 20.36 3.64 -20.72
CA ALA A 54 19.93 4.92 -20.16
C ALA A 54 19.43 4.76 -18.71
N SER A 55 18.56 3.80 -18.43
CA SER A 55 18.03 3.53 -17.09
C SER A 55 19.15 3.32 -16.05
N LEU A 56 20.15 2.50 -16.41
CA LEU A 56 21.25 2.14 -15.51
C LEU A 56 22.29 3.25 -15.32
N THR A 57 22.55 4.08 -16.34
CA THR A 57 23.68 5.03 -16.32
C THR A 57 23.28 6.48 -16.02
N GLY A 58 22.19 7.01 -16.59
CA GLY A 58 21.92 8.46 -16.55
C GLY A 58 20.48 8.95 -16.79
N GLY A 59 19.52 8.06 -17.05
CA GLY A 59 18.12 8.39 -17.33
C GLY A 59 17.34 8.99 -16.14
N SER A 60 16.13 9.47 -16.41
CA SER A 60 15.23 10.02 -15.39
C SER A 60 14.51 8.92 -14.62
N PHE A 61 14.09 9.22 -13.39
CA PHE A 61 13.22 8.39 -12.55
C PHE A 61 11.79 8.95 -12.45
N ASP A 62 11.38 9.78 -13.41
CA ASP A 62 9.98 10.18 -13.55
C ASP A 62 9.05 8.98 -13.84
N GLU A 63 7.75 9.22 -13.71
CA GLU A 63 6.70 8.22 -13.85
C GLU A 63 6.69 7.58 -15.25
N GLY A 64 7.05 8.34 -16.29
CA GLY A 64 7.11 7.84 -17.67
C GLY A 64 8.22 6.82 -17.91
N ASN A 65 9.33 6.93 -17.17
CA ASN A 65 10.47 6.03 -17.27
C ASN A 65 10.48 4.92 -16.22
N MET A 66 9.58 4.95 -15.23
CA MET A 66 9.65 4.06 -14.07
C MET A 66 9.62 2.57 -14.43
N VAL A 67 8.75 2.17 -15.35
CA VAL A 67 8.61 0.76 -15.77
C VAL A 67 9.94 0.25 -16.33
N LYS A 68 10.56 0.99 -17.24
CA LYS A 68 11.86 0.63 -17.83
C LYS A 68 12.99 0.66 -16.80
N ASN A 69 12.94 1.55 -15.82
CA ASN A 69 13.91 1.57 -14.73
C ASN A 69 13.83 0.32 -13.87
N ILE A 70 12.62 -0.16 -13.59
CA ILE A 70 12.40 -1.40 -12.84
C ILE A 70 12.88 -2.61 -13.65
N GLU A 71 12.49 -2.71 -14.92
CA GLU A 71 12.92 -3.81 -15.81
C GLU A 71 14.45 -3.87 -15.95
N ALA A 72 15.10 -2.72 -16.13
CA ALA A 72 16.56 -2.63 -16.18
C ALA A 72 17.22 -3.08 -14.86
N CYS A 73 16.62 -2.74 -13.73
CA CYS A 73 17.09 -3.13 -12.40
C CYS A 73 16.98 -4.64 -12.16
N ASP A 74 15.86 -5.24 -12.57
CA ASP A 74 15.65 -6.69 -12.52
C ASP A 74 16.60 -7.44 -13.43
N TRP A 75 16.75 -6.95 -14.67
CA TRP A 75 17.73 -7.49 -15.61
C TRP A 75 19.14 -7.45 -15.02
N LEU A 76 19.57 -6.32 -14.44
CA LEU A 76 20.89 -6.17 -13.85
C LEU A 76 21.10 -7.15 -12.68
N THR A 77 20.06 -7.37 -11.87
CA THR A 77 20.10 -8.33 -10.76
C THR A 77 20.32 -9.76 -11.26
N ILE A 78 19.58 -10.15 -12.30
CA ILE A 78 19.72 -11.47 -12.93
C ILE A 78 21.10 -11.60 -13.60
N ALA A 79 21.56 -10.56 -14.30
CA ALA A 79 22.86 -10.56 -14.97
C ALA A 79 24.02 -10.71 -13.98
N ILE A 80 23.96 -10.04 -12.82
CA ILE A 80 24.93 -10.21 -11.74
C ILE A 80 24.92 -11.65 -11.23
N LYS A 81 23.74 -12.21 -10.95
CA LYS A 81 23.59 -13.59 -10.47
C LYS A 81 24.14 -14.60 -11.47
N ASN A 82 23.87 -14.44 -12.75
CA ASN A 82 24.36 -15.34 -13.80
C ASN A 82 25.90 -15.36 -13.90
N LEU A 83 26.56 -14.27 -13.52
CA LEU A 83 28.03 -14.16 -13.50
C LEU A 83 28.65 -14.51 -12.14
N GLU A 84 27.87 -14.99 -11.17
CA GLU A 84 28.40 -15.51 -9.91
C GLU A 84 29.17 -16.83 -10.13
N ALA A 85 30.22 -17.05 -9.33
CA ALA A 85 31.09 -18.22 -9.46
C ALA A 85 30.37 -19.57 -9.26
N SER A 86 29.19 -19.56 -8.64
CA SER A 86 28.33 -20.74 -8.49
C SER A 86 27.49 -21.07 -9.73
N ASN A 87 27.28 -20.09 -10.62
CA ASN A 87 26.30 -20.17 -11.71
C ASN A 87 26.94 -20.20 -13.11
N ILE A 88 28.25 -19.92 -13.20
CA ILE A 88 29.02 -19.99 -14.44
C ILE A 88 30.08 -21.10 -14.36
N ASP A 89 30.42 -21.71 -15.50
CA ASP A 89 31.48 -22.73 -15.55
C ASP A 89 32.78 -22.18 -14.93
N PRO A 90 33.44 -22.93 -14.02
CA PRO A 90 34.69 -22.52 -13.39
C PRO A 90 35.79 -22.06 -14.36
N ILE A 91 35.78 -22.53 -15.61
CA ILE A 91 36.73 -22.10 -16.65
C ILE A 91 36.56 -20.62 -17.01
N TYR A 92 35.32 -20.12 -17.02
CA TYR A 92 34.99 -18.74 -17.36
C TYR A 92 35.22 -17.77 -16.20
N VAL A 93 35.14 -18.23 -14.95
CA VAL A 93 35.36 -17.40 -13.75
C VAL A 93 36.72 -16.71 -13.75
N LYS A 94 37.74 -17.38 -14.31
CA LYS A 94 39.12 -16.85 -14.39
C LYS A 94 39.34 -15.92 -15.57
N LEU A 95 38.43 -15.88 -16.54
CA LEU A 95 38.57 -15.01 -17.70
C LEU A 95 38.52 -13.54 -17.26
N ARG A 96 39.49 -12.77 -17.76
CA ARG A 96 39.61 -11.34 -17.48
C ARG A 96 38.33 -10.58 -17.84
N ALA A 97 37.78 -10.85 -19.03
CA ALA A 97 36.55 -10.21 -19.52
C ALA A 97 35.35 -10.43 -18.58
N VAL A 98 35.17 -11.66 -18.08
CA VAL A 98 34.08 -12.00 -17.15
C VAL A 98 34.26 -11.27 -15.81
N ARG A 99 35.50 -11.22 -15.30
CA ARG A 99 35.81 -10.50 -14.06
C ARG A 99 35.59 -8.99 -14.17
N GLU A 100 36.05 -8.39 -15.27
CA GLU A 100 35.87 -6.96 -15.55
C GLU A 100 34.39 -6.63 -15.71
N LYS A 101 33.63 -7.45 -16.46
CA LYS A 101 32.18 -7.24 -16.63
C LYS A 101 31.39 -7.40 -15.33
N ARG A 102 31.75 -8.39 -14.51
CA ARG A 102 31.13 -8.54 -13.18
C ARG A 102 31.38 -7.31 -12.31
N ALA A 103 32.59 -6.75 -12.33
CA ALA A 103 32.89 -5.50 -11.63
C ALA A 103 32.10 -4.32 -12.20
N GLU A 104 31.95 -4.23 -13.52
CA GLU A 104 31.14 -3.21 -14.19
C GLU A 104 29.66 -3.30 -13.78
N PHE A 105 29.07 -4.49 -13.77
CA PHE A 105 27.69 -4.68 -13.32
C PHE A 105 27.49 -4.31 -11.85
N VAL A 106 28.45 -4.65 -10.97
CA VAL A 106 28.42 -4.21 -9.57
C VAL A 106 28.53 -2.69 -9.46
N LEU A 107 29.33 -2.02 -10.29
CA LEU A 107 29.42 -0.57 -10.31
C LEU A 107 28.12 0.08 -10.81
N LEU A 108 27.50 -0.46 -11.86
CA LEU A 108 26.20 -0.03 -12.36
C LEU A 108 25.13 -0.20 -11.29
N LYS A 109 25.17 -1.31 -10.54
CA LYS A 109 24.29 -1.57 -9.41
C LYS A 109 24.35 -0.45 -8.37
N CYS A 110 25.55 -0.15 -7.89
CA CYS A 110 25.78 0.91 -6.92
C CYS A 110 25.36 2.29 -7.47
N THR A 111 25.62 2.54 -8.75
CA THR A 111 25.29 3.79 -9.43
C THR A 111 23.77 3.99 -9.53
N PHE A 112 23.04 2.95 -9.96
CA PHE A 112 21.59 2.95 -10.05
C PHE A 112 20.95 3.20 -8.68
N VAL A 113 21.36 2.42 -7.67
CA VAL A 113 20.84 2.55 -6.30
C VAL A 113 21.07 3.95 -5.73
N ARG A 114 22.28 4.51 -5.93
CA ARG A 114 22.60 5.87 -5.50
C ARG A 114 21.70 6.90 -6.17
N ARG A 115 21.57 6.84 -7.50
CA ARG A 115 20.78 7.80 -8.29
C ARG A 115 19.31 7.73 -7.93
N ALA A 116 18.74 6.52 -7.84
CA ALA A 116 17.35 6.32 -7.47
C ALA A 116 17.08 6.84 -6.05
N SER A 117 17.97 6.56 -5.10
CA SER A 117 17.87 7.07 -3.72
C SER A 117 17.98 8.59 -3.62
N GLU A 118 18.74 9.21 -4.51
CA GLU A 118 18.90 10.67 -4.60
C GLU A 118 17.68 11.33 -5.21
N PHE A 119 17.16 10.75 -6.30
CA PHE A 119 15.91 11.19 -6.91
C PHE A 119 14.78 11.18 -5.89
N LEU A 120 14.55 10.07 -5.17
CA LEU A 120 13.45 9.96 -4.23
C LEU A 120 13.58 10.93 -3.05
N ARG A 121 14.81 11.20 -2.60
CA ARG A 121 15.09 12.17 -1.53
C ARG A 121 14.70 13.60 -1.93
N ASN A 122 14.78 13.95 -3.21
CA ASN A 122 14.44 15.27 -3.71
C ASN A 122 12.97 15.35 -4.17
N TYR A 123 12.49 14.29 -4.81
CA TYR A 123 11.17 14.22 -5.40
C TYR A 123 10.06 14.26 -4.33
N PHE A 124 10.13 13.42 -3.29
CA PHE A 124 9.05 13.36 -2.30
C PHE A 124 8.82 14.69 -1.57
N PRO A 125 9.85 15.40 -1.05
CA PRO A 125 9.66 16.73 -0.49
C PRO A 125 9.05 17.74 -1.47
N SER A 126 9.50 17.74 -2.74
CA SER A 126 8.95 18.66 -3.76
C SER A 126 7.48 18.35 -4.11
N LEU A 127 7.11 17.06 -4.17
CA LEU A 127 5.74 16.62 -4.36
C LEU A 127 4.86 17.07 -3.19
N ILE A 128 5.39 16.99 -1.97
CA ILE A 128 4.73 17.45 -0.75
C ILE A 128 4.49 18.97 -0.79
N ASP A 129 5.53 19.75 -1.09
CA ASP A 129 5.44 21.22 -1.11
C ASP A 129 4.48 21.68 -2.22
N SER A 130 4.49 21.01 -3.38
CA SER A 130 3.54 21.29 -4.46
C SER A 130 2.10 21.07 -4.01
N MET A 131 1.81 19.99 -3.30
CA MET A 131 0.45 19.68 -2.85
C MET A 131 -0.05 20.60 -1.74
N LEU A 132 0.82 20.96 -0.78
CA LEU A 132 0.43 21.85 0.33
C LEU A 132 0.12 23.26 -0.17
N ASN A 133 0.72 23.67 -1.28
CA ASN A 133 0.54 25.00 -1.87
C ASN A 133 -0.60 25.06 -2.90
N ASP A 134 -0.98 23.94 -3.50
CA ASP A 134 -1.99 23.89 -4.55
C ASP A 134 -3.40 23.67 -4.00
N LYS A 135 -4.08 24.77 -3.72
CA LYS A 135 -5.47 24.82 -3.25
C LYS A 135 -6.48 24.28 -4.27
N GLY A 136 -6.07 24.06 -5.52
CA GLY A 136 -6.93 23.59 -6.62
C GLY A 136 -7.14 22.07 -6.67
N ASN A 137 -6.36 21.28 -5.92
CA ASN A 137 -6.49 19.81 -5.89
C ASN A 137 -7.66 19.30 -5.02
N PHE A 138 -8.37 20.22 -4.36
CA PHE A 138 -9.62 19.94 -3.67
C PHE A 138 -10.76 20.26 -4.65
N SER A 139 -11.12 19.30 -5.49
CA SER A 139 -12.16 19.50 -6.51
C SER A 139 -13.49 19.95 -5.90
N GLN A 140 -13.93 21.12 -6.36
CA GLN A 140 -15.26 21.69 -6.15
C GLN A 140 -16.32 21.10 -7.13
N ASP A 141 -15.90 20.31 -8.13
CA ASP A 141 -16.64 20.16 -9.39
C ASP A 141 -17.37 18.83 -9.65
N LEU A 142 -17.63 18.00 -8.63
CA LEU A 142 -18.48 16.82 -8.81
C LEU A 142 -19.67 16.86 -7.84
N LEU A 143 -20.59 17.81 -8.02
CA LEU A 143 -21.94 17.78 -7.41
C LEU A 143 -22.89 18.85 -8.02
N ASP A 144 -22.85 19.09 -9.32
CA ASP A 144 -23.67 20.16 -9.93
C ASP A 144 -25.13 19.78 -10.21
N HIS A 145 -25.59 18.58 -9.79
CA HIS A 145 -26.97 18.12 -10.01
C HIS A 145 -27.74 17.75 -8.73
N THR A 146 -27.24 18.09 -7.53
CA THR A 146 -27.91 17.76 -6.27
C THR A 146 -28.41 19.04 -5.57
N PRO A 147 -29.71 19.15 -5.27
CA PRO A 147 -30.28 20.40 -4.79
C PRO A 147 -29.75 20.78 -3.39
N LYS A 148 -29.50 22.08 -3.19
CA LYS A 148 -28.79 22.70 -2.04
C LYS A 148 -29.28 22.30 -0.64
N HIS A 149 -30.48 21.75 -0.50
CA HIS A 149 -31.02 21.29 0.78
C HIS A 149 -30.54 19.88 1.17
N LEU A 150 -30.02 19.08 0.23
CA LEU A 150 -29.31 17.81 0.50
C LEU A 150 -27.80 17.98 0.68
N GLN A 151 -27.23 19.18 0.44
CA GLN A 151 -25.80 19.46 0.60
C GLN A 151 -25.37 19.65 2.07
N ARG A 152 -26.32 19.85 3.00
CA ARG A 152 -26.02 19.82 4.45
C ARG A 152 -25.80 18.36 4.88
N GLY A 153 -24.54 17.94 4.91
CA GLY A 153 -24.13 16.63 5.44
C GLY A 153 -23.35 15.74 4.47
N HIS A 154 -23.21 16.12 3.19
CA HIS A 154 -22.30 15.42 2.28
C HIS A 154 -20.91 16.04 2.33
N LEU A 155 -19.92 15.23 2.71
CA LEU A 155 -18.53 15.67 2.81
C LEU A 155 -17.92 15.64 1.40
N GLN A 156 -17.46 16.79 0.91
CA GLN A 156 -16.78 16.90 -0.38
C GLN A 156 -15.34 16.37 -0.27
N ARG A 157 -14.94 15.57 -1.26
CA ARG A 157 -13.77 14.68 -1.24
C ARG A 157 -12.56 15.36 -1.92
N PRO A 158 -11.36 15.36 -1.31
CA PRO A 158 -10.14 15.73 -2.03
C PRO A 158 -9.78 14.65 -3.08
N ASP A 159 -9.38 15.06 -4.29
CA ASP A 159 -8.94 14.10 -5.31
C ASP A 159 -7.49 13.66 -5.04
N HIS A 160 -7.35 12.47 -4.48
CA HIS A 160 -6.05 11.85 -4.18
C HIS A 160 -5.62 10.79 -5.21
N ALA A 161 -6.26 10.71 -6.38
CA ALA A 161 -5.97 9.68 -7.38
C ALA A 161 -4.52 9.75 -7.91
N ASP A 162 -4.05 10.95 -8.23
CA ASP A 162 -2.69 11.21 -8.72
C ASP A 162 -1.64 10.86 -7.66
N MET A 163 -1.86 11.27 -6.41
CA MET A 163 -0.97 10.92 -5.29
C MET A 163 -0.88 9.39 -5.10
N ARG A 164 -2.02 8.69 -5.07
CA ARG A 164 -2.03 7.23 -4.95
C ARG A 164 -1.28 6.56 -6.10
N TYR A 165 -1.41 7.07 -7.32
CA TYR A 165 -0.65 6.59 -8.46
C TYR A 165 0.86 6.78 -8.24
N LYS A 166 1.30 7.98 -7.88
CA LYS A 166 2.73 8.29 -7.61
C LYS A 166 3.30 7.43 -6.49
N CYS A 167 2.64 7.35 -5.34
CA CYS A 167 3.08 6.50 -4.22
C CYS A 167 3.24 5.03 -4.64
N ARG A 168 2.28 4.47 -5.39
CA ARG A 168 2.39 3.09 -5.89
C ARG A 168 3.55 2.90 -6.86
N THR A 169 3.72 3.85 -7.78
CA THR A 169 4.80 3.83 -8.78
C THR A 169 6.17 3.81 -8.09
N TYR A 170 6.40 4.68 -7.13
CA TYR A 170 7.68 4.77 -6.42
C TYR A 170 7.88 3.66 -5.37
N ALA A 171 6.82 3.16 -4.74
CA ALA A 171 6.91 2.00 -3.84
C ALA A 171 7.46 0.75 -4.54
N ARG A 172 7.15 0.56 -5.83
CA ARG A 172 7.76 -0.52 -6.62
C ARG A 172 9.26 -0.33 -6.79
N LEU A 173 9.71 0.86 -7.18
CA LEU A 173 11.16 1.15 -7.28
C LEU A 173 11.91 0.86 -5.98
N LEU A 174 11.31 1.24 -4.85
CA LEU A 174 11.84 0.98 -3.51
C LEU A 174 12.03 -0.53 -3.24
N LEU A 175 11.06 -1.35 -3.65
CA LEU A 175 11.14 -2.81 -3.52
C LEU A 175 12.34 -3.37 -4.30
N HIS A 176 12.52 -2.96 -5.56
CA HIS A 176 13.61 -3.46 -6.40
C HIS A 176 14.98 -3.00 -5.88
N ILE A 177 15.14 -1.74 -5.49
CA ILE A 177 16.39 -1.22 -4.88
C ILE A 177 16.83 -2.09 -3.69
N LYS A 178 15.89 -2.53 -2.86
CA LYS A 178 16.19 -3.40 -1.72
C LYS A 178 16.75 -4.75 -2.18
N PHE A 179 16.08 -5.44 -3.10
CA PHE A 179 16.52 -6.76 -3.57
C PHE A 179 17.89 -6.71 -4.27
N VAL A 180 18.19 -5.59 -4.90
CA VAL A 180 19.45 -5.37 -5.61
C VAL A 180 20.60 -5.11 -4.63
N ASP A 181 20.35 -4.61 -3.42
CA ASP A 181 21.41 -4.21 -2.51
C ASP A 181 21.14 -4.54 -1.03
N ASP A 182 21.33 -5.81 -0.66
CA ASP A 182 21.32 -6.28 0.73
C ASP A 182 22.30 -5.52 1.66
N ALA A 183 23.33 -4.87 1.09
CA ALA A 183 24.38 -4.18 1.84
C ALA A 183 24.15 -2.67 2.04
N CYS A 184 23.43 -1.99 1.13
CA CYS A 184 23.23 -0.55 1.21
C CYS A 184 21.90 -0.23 1.90
N TYR A 185 21.84 -0.58 3.18
CA TYR A 185 20.69 -0.26 4.00
C TYR A 185 20.75 1.22 4.41
N GLN A 186 19.89 2.03 3.81
CA GLN A 186 19.52 3.33 4.37
C GLN A 186 18.12 3.22 5.00
N ILE A 187 17.93 2.25 5.93
CA ILE A 187 16.70 2.06 6.73
C ILE A 187 16.15 3.42 7.16
N GLU A 188 17.04 4.21 7.75
CA GLU A 188 16.75 5.52 8.33
C GLU A 188 16.12 6.50 7.33
N LYS A 189 16.41 6.38 6.02
CA LYS A 189 15.84 7.27 5.00
C LYS A 189 14.40 6.88 4.64
N TYR A 190 14.09 5.59 4.63
CA TYR A 190 12.71 5.10 4.43
C TYR A 190 11.84 5.46 5.61
N GLU A 191 12.34 5.20 6.81
CA GLU A 191 11.67 5.57 8.06
C GLU A 191 11.38 7.08 8.10
N ARG A 192 12.36 7.91 7.74
CA ARG A 192 12.16 9.36 7.65
C ARG A 192 11.06 9.75 6.67
N ASN A 193 11.00 9.14 5.50
CA ASN A 193 9.97 9.44 4.50
C ASN A 193 8.57 9.05 5.01
N VAL A 194 8.41 7.85 5.55
CA VAL A 194 7.12 7.40 6.07
C VAL A 194 6.70 8.25 7.27
N THR A 195 7.62 8.60 8.17
CA THR A 195 7.34 9.55 9.27
C THR A 195 6.83 10.90 8.75
N ILE A 196 7.46 11.46 7.71
CA ILE A 196 7.05 12.73 7.12
C ILE A 196 5.64 12.62 6.52
N MET A 197 5.32 11.52 5.84
CA MET A 197 3.99 11.28 5.26
C MET A 197 2.89 11.28 6.33
N PHE A 198 3.13 10.64 7.49
CA PHE A 198 2.20 10.65 8.63
C PHE A 198 1.99 12.07 9.17
N VAL A 199 3.08 12.81 9.42
CA VAL A 199 3.00 14.19 9.94
C VAL A 199 2.23 15.11 9.01
N ILE A 200 2.38 14.94 7.69
CA ILE A 200 1.68 15.76 6.70
C ILE A 200 0.21 15.37 6.62
N LEU A 201 -0.11 14.08 6.61
CA LEU A 201 -1.51 13.64 6.61
C LEU A 201 -2.26 14.25 7.78
N GLU A 202 -1.67 14.20 8.99
CA GLU A 202 -2.24 14.84 10.18
C GLU A 202 -2.43 16.35 9.96
N LYS A 203 -1.44 17.06 9.41
CA LYS A 203 -1.57 18.50 9.12
C LYS A 203 -2.65 18.82 8.08
N ILE A 204 -2.76 18.02 7.01
CA ILE A 204 -3.77 18.19 5.97
C ILE A 204 -5.16 17.95 6.55
N ALA A 205 -5.32 16.92 7.37
CA ALA A 205 -6.58 16.63 8.04
C ALA A 205 -7.05 17.83 8.89
N GLN A 206 -6.12 18.55 9.54
CA GLN A 206 -6.44 19.73 10.36
C GLN A 206 -6.81 20.99 9.56
N VAL A 207 -6.62 21.03 8.23
CA VAL A 207 -7.00 22.20 7.41
C VAL A 207 -8.51 22.44 7.45
N GLU A 208 -9.30 21.35 7.47
CA GLU A 208 -10.75 21.41 7.65
C GLU A 208 -11.19 20.55 8.85
N PRO A 209 -11.33 21.14 10.05
CA PRO A 209 -11.63 20.41 11.28
C PRO A 209 -12.87 19.50 11.23
N LYS A 210 -13.87 19.87 10.43
CA LYS A 210 -15.10 19.08 10.21
C LYS A 210 -14.87 17.75 9.49
N TYR A 211 -13.73 17.58 8.82
CA TYR A 211 -13.41 16.43 7.96
C TYR A 211 -12.21 15.63 8.43
N VAL A 212 -11.58 16.03 9.54
CA VAL A 212 -10.34 15.43 10.08
C VAL A 212 -10.41 13.90 10.07
N ASP A 213 -11.41 13.32 10.75
CA ASP A 213 -11.44 11.86 10.92
C ASP A 213 -11.70 11.12 9.60
N ILE A 214 -12.45 11.69 8.66
CA ILE A 214 -12.68 11.06 7.35
C ILE A 214 -11.42 11.09 6.49
N VAL A 215 -10.70 12.21 6.50
CA VAL A 215 -9.41 12.34 5.82
C VAL A 215 -8.42 11.32 6.40
N LEU A 216 -8.33 11.20 7.72
CA LEU A 216 -7.45 10.23 8.37
C LEU A 216 -7.86 8.79 8.05
N LEU A 217 -9.15 8.46 8.12
CA LEU A 217 -9.68 7.13 7.81
C LEU A 217 -9.28 6.64 6.42
N GLU A 218 -9.61 7.40 5.37
CA GLU A 218 -9.37 6.97 4.00
C GLU A 218 -7.87 6.83 3.70
N ASN A 219 -7.07 7.76 4.21
CA ASN A 219 -5.64 7.77 3.94
C ASN A 219 -4.90 6.71 4.76
N TYR A 220 -5.23 6.51 6.04
CA TYR A 220 -4.62 5.44 6.82
C TYR A 220 -5.03 4.04 6.32
N ALA A 221 -6.25 3.85 5.80
CA ALA A 221 -6.61 2.61 5.11
C ALA A 221 -5.75 2.37 3.87
N ALA A 222 -5.48 3.42 3.08
CA ALA A 222 -4.57 3.33 1.94
C ALA A 222 -3.12 3.05 2.38
N PHE A 223 -2.66 3.66 3.48
CA PHE A 223 -1.35 3.36 4.07
C PHE A 223 -1.28 1.91 4.55
N GLN A 224 -2.29 1.38 5.24
CA GLN A 224 -2.33 -0.02 5.67
C GLN A 224 -2.19 -0.97 4.48
N HIS A 225 -3.01 -0.79 3.44
CA HIS A 225 -2.92 -1.62 2.23
C HIS A 225 -1.55 -1.52 1.56
N SER A 226 -0.96 -0.33 1.47
CA SER A 226 0.33 -0.13 0.80
C SER A 226 1.52 -0.63 1.63
N LEU A 227 1.44 -0.48 2.95
CA LEU A 227 2.50 -0.86 3.88
C LEU A 227 2.47 -2.33 4.25
N TYR A 228 1.34 -3.03 4.11
CA TYR A 228 1.23 -4.45 4.46
C TYR A 228 2.22 -5.31 3.68
N ASP A 229 2.18 -5.25 2.35
CA ASP A 229 3.11 -5.99 1.49
C ASP A 229 4.56 -5.54 1.70
N LEU A 230 4.76 -4.23 1.91
CA LEU A 230 6.08 -3.66 2.10
C LEU A 230 6.70 -4.05 3.46
N ALA A 231 5.90 -4.14 4.53
CA ALA A 231 6.34 -4.52 5.87
C ALA A 231 6.74 -6.00 5.94
N ASN A 232 6.08 -6.87 5.17
CA ASN A 232 6.45 -8.28 5.03
C ASN A 232 7.84 -8.45 4.42
N VAL A 233 8.20 -7.55 3.49
CA VAL A 233 9.52 -7.59 2.85
C VAL A 233 10.54 -6.74 3.63
N VAL A 234 10.12 -5.67 4.32
CA VAL A 234 10.97 -4.71 5.06
C VAL A 234 10.54 -4.64 6.54
N PRO A 235 11.12 -5.47 7.43
CA PRO A 235 10.66 -5.59 8.81
C PRO A 235 10.68 -4.28 9.62
N THR A 236 11.60 -3.37 9.30
CA THR A 236 11.67 -2.05 9.97
C THR A 236 10.49 -1.14 9.67
N LEU A 237 9.74 -1.40 8.58
CA LEU A 237 8.53 -0.66 8.24
C LEU A 237 7.26 -1.21 8.91
N ALA A 238 7.34 -2.38 9.56
CA ALA A 238 6.21 -2.95 10.29
C ALA A 238 5.68 -2.00 11.38
N LYS A 239 6.56 -1.22 12.02
CA LYS A 239 6.15 -0.21 13.01
C LYS A 239 5.20 0.83 12.42
N TYR A 240 5.40 1.24 11.17
CA TYR A 240 4.53 2.21 10.51
C TYR A 240 3.21 1.59 10.06
N TYR A 241 3.22 0.32 9.66
CA TYR A 241 1.96 -0.40 9.41
C TYR A 241 1.10 -0.46 10.67
N HIS A 242 1.69 -0.77 11.82
CA HIS A 242 0.99 -0.77 13.10
C HIS A 242 0.51 0.64 13.48
N GLN A 243 1.34 1.67 13.31
CA GLN A 243 0.93 3.06 13.53
C GLN A 243 -0.22 3.50 12.62
N ALA A 244 -0.19 3.16 11.32
CA ALA A 244 -1.30 3.45 10.42
C ALA A 244 -2.58 2.73 10.86
N SER A 245 -2.45 1.47 11.30
CA SER A 245 -3.58 0.70 11.80
C SER A 245 -4.20 1.29 13.06
N GLU A 246 -3.37 1.67 14.03
CA GLU A 246 -3.84 2.30 15.25
C GLU A 246 -4.49 3.65 14.97
N ALA A 247 -3.88 4.49 14.11
CA ALA A 247 -4.41 5.79 13.75
C ALA A 247 -5.73 5.68 12.96
N TYR A 248 -5.85 4.67 12.08
CA TYR A 248 -7.10 4.32 11.41
C TYR A 248 -8.18 3.96 12.42
N GLU A 249 -7.92 3.02 13.33
CA GLU A 249 -8.89 2.60 14.36
C GLU A 249 -9.32 3.75 15.27
N GLN A 250 -8.38 4.62 15.65
CA GLN A 250 -8.70 5.82 16.43
C GLN A 250 -9.60 6.80 15.65
N ALA A 251 -9.30 7.05 14.37
CA ALA A 251 -10.14 7.88 13.51
C ALA A 251 -11.53 7.27 13.29
N CYS A 252 -11.63 5.93 13.12
CA CYS A 252 -12.90 5.20 13.09
C CYS A 252 -13.73 5.50 14.33
N SER A 253 -13.13 5.27 15.50
CA SER A 253 -13.81 5.43 16.78
C SER A 253 -14.29 6.87 16.99
N ARG A 254 -13.45 7.87 16.69
CA ARG A 254 -13.83 9.29 16.81
C ARG A 254 -14.95 9.66 15.84
N HIS A 255 -14.86 9.24 14.57
CA HIS A 255 -15.88 9.52 13.58
C HIS A 255 -17.22 8.90 13.95
N ILE A 256 -17.22 7.62 14.34
CA ILE A 256 -18.43 6.89 14.75
C ILE A 256 -19.04 7.54 15.99
N ASN A 257 -18.23 7.90 16.99
CA ASN A 257 -18.71 8.60 18.17
C ASN A 257 -19.32 9.96 17.83
N LEU A 258 -18.75 10.71 16.89
CA LEU A 258 -19.31 11.97 16.41
C LEU A 258 -20.66 11.75 15.71
N VAL A 259 -20.77 10.75 14.84
CA VAL A 259 -22.02 10.41 14.13
C VAL A 259 -23.11 10.00 15.13
N ILE A 260 -22.76 9.12 16.08
CA ILE A 260 -23.66 8.71 17.17
C ILE A 260 -24.07 9.94 18.00
N TYR A 261 -23.12 10.79 18.38
CA TYR A 261 -23.40 11.98 19.19
C TYR A 261 -24.33 12.95 18.48
N ILE A 262 -24.10 13.26 17.20
CA ILE A 262 -24.93 14.18 16.41
C ILE A 262 -26.36 13.66 16.30
N HIS A 263 -26.53 12.37 15.98
CA HIS A 263 -27.86 11.82 15.71
C HIS A 263 -28.62 11.43 16.99
N PHE A 264 -27.92 11.03 18.04
CA PHE A 264 -28.51 10.66 19.33
C PHE A 264 -28.34 11.74 20.41
N GLU A 265 -27.94 12.96 20.05
CA GLU A 265 -27.58 14.04 20.98
C GLU A 265 -28.65 14.27 22.05
N LYS A 266 -29.92 14.37 21.62
CA LYS A 266 -31.07 14.62 22.49
C LYS A 266 -31.29 13.47 23.49
N LEU A 267 -31.05 12.23 23.07
CA LEU A 267 -31.18 11.06 23.93
C LEU A 267 -30.07 11.06 24.99
N PHE A 268 -28.83 11.37 24.61
CA PHE A 268 -27.72 11.45 25.56
C PHE A 268 -27.85 12.64 26.52
N GLN A 269 -28.33 13.79 26.04
CA GLN A 269 -28.65 14.93 26.90
C GLN A 269 -29.74 14.56 27.93
N PHE A 270 -30.77 13.81 27.51
CA PHE A 270 -31.80 13.30 28.42
C PHE A 270 -31.19 12.37 29.49
N ALA A 271 -30.39 11.37 29.08
CA ALA A 271 -29.75 10.44 30.01
C ALA A 271 -28.81 11.14 31.00
N ARG A 272 -27.97 12.06 30.52
CA ARG A 272 -27.06 12.85 31.36
C ARG A 272 -27.82 13.72 32.35
N ARG A 273 -28.93 14.33 31.91
CA ARG A 273 -29.75 15.16 32.78
C ARG A 273 -30.42 14.33 33.88
N ILE A 274 -30.87 13.12 33.58
CA ILE A 274 -31.37 12.18 34.60
C ILE A 274 -30.28 11.90 35.64
N GLU A 275 -29.07 11.56 35.20
CA GLU A 275 -27.95 11.26 36.08
C GLU A 275 -27.60 12.44 37.00
N GLU A 276 -27.57 13.67 36.48
CA GLU A 276 -27.38 14.89 37.28
C GLU A 276 -28.47 15.10 38.33
N LEU A 277 -29.73 14.80 38.01
CA LEU A 277 -30.86 14.99 38.91
C LEU A 277 -30.90 13.94 40.03
N MET A 278 -30.40 12.72 39.77
CA MET A 278 -30.30 11.68 40.79
C MET A 278 -29.44 12.08 42.00
N TYR A 279 -28.42 12.91 41.80
CA TYR A 279 -27.53 13.35 42.89
C TYR A 279 -28.06 14.56 43.67
N ASN A 280 -29.09 15.25 43.14
CA ASN A 280 -29.49 16.58 43.61
C ASN A 280 -30.96 16.68 44.03
N MET A 281 -31.75 15.61 43.90
CA MET A 281 -33.20 15.66 44.13
C MET A 281 -33.72 14.44 44.87
N SER A 282 -34.89 14.59 45.51
CA SER A 282 -35.60 13.47 46.15
C SER A 282 -36.23 12.54 45.09
N PRO A 283 -36.43 11.24 45.39
CA PRO A 283 -37.01 10.29 44.43
C PRO A 283 -38.39 10.69 43.87
N GLU A 284 -39.24 11.32 44.69
CA GLU A 284 -40.59 11.73 44.28
C GLU A 284 -40.59 12.94 43.32
N GLU A 285 -39.65 13.87 43.50
CA GLU A 285 -39.48 15.03 42.60
C GLU A 285 -38.74 14.63 41.32
N LEU A 286 -37.82 13.67 41.42
CA LEU A 286 -37.12 13.07 40.31
C LEU A 286 -38.13 12.46 39.32
N ASP A 287 -39.09 11.67 39.80
CA ASP A 287 -40.02 10.96 38.94
C ASP A 287 -40.97 11.89 38.16
N LYS A 288 -41.43 12.98 38.80
CA LYS A 288 -42.20 14.05 38.12
C LYS A 288 -41.37 14.74 37.03
N THR A 289 -40.10 15.00 37.32
CA THR A 289 -39.18 15.70 36.41
C THR A 289 -38.81 14.81 35.22
N ILE A 290 -38.53 13.52 35.45
CA ILE A 290 -38.25 12.54 34.39
C ILE A 290 -39.47 12.39 33.48
N ASN A 291 -40.67 12.24 34.04
CA ASN A 291 -41.91 12.15 33.25
C ASN A 291 -42.13 13.39 32.37
N ALA A 292 -41.88 14.59 32.90
CA ALA A 292 -41.96 15.83 32.12
C ALA A 292 -40.92 15.88 30.99
N MET A 293 -39.67 15.49 31.28
CA MET A 293 -38.60 15.42 30.30
C MET A 293 -38.87 14.36 29.21
N TYR A 294 -39.40 13.19 29.59
CA TYR A 294 -39.75 12.11 28.67
C TYR A 294 -40.84 12.53 27.70
N ARG A 295 -41.92 13.17 28.20
CA ARG A 295 -42.96 13.73 27.33
C ARG A 295 -42.40 14.81 26.39
N LYS A 296 -41.43 15.60 26.83
CA LYS A 296 -40.76 16.62 25.99
C LYS A 296 -39.87 15.97 24.91
N LEU A 297 -39.18 14.87 25.25
CA LEU A 297 -38.40 14.07 24.30
C LEU A 297 -39.31 13.46 23.23
N GLN A 298 -40.44 12.86 23.63
CA GLN A 298 -41.45 12.28 22.74
C GLN A 298 -42.11 13.31 21.80
N LYS A 299 -42.31 14.56 22.25
CA LYS A 299 -42.87 15.63 21.41
C LYS A 299 -41.87 16.17 20.38
N ASN A 300 -40.58 16.12 20.69
CA ASN A 300 -39.52 16.63 19.83
C ASN A 300 -38.95 15.56 18.88
N MET A 301 -39.26 14.28 19.12
CA MET A 301 -38.88 13.12 18.31
C MET A 301 -39.99 12.06 18.42
N THR A 302 -40.70 11.78 17.33
CA THR A 302 -41.77 10.76 17.28
C THR A 302 -41.17 9.36 17.51
N ALA A 303 -41.66 8.65 18.54
CA ALA A 303 -41.03 7.42 19.07
C ALA A 303 -41.03 6.22 18.10
N GLU A 304 -41.99 6.14 17.18
CA GLU A 304 -42.17 4.99 16.26
C GLU A 304 -41.21 4.99 15.06
N GLU A 305 -40.62 6.13 14.72
CA GLU A 305 -39.64 6.26 13.63
C GLU A 305 -38.21 6.46 14.14
N LEU A 306 -38.03 6.58 15.46
CA LEU A 306 -36.88 7.21 16.09
C LEU A 306 -35.59 6.44 15.87
N LEU A 307 -35.60 5.15 16.20
CA LEU A 307 -34.40 4.32 16.09
C LEU A 307 -34.11 3.89 14.66
N PRO A 308 -35.09 3.39 13.88
CA PRO A 308 -34.91 3.09 12.47
C PRO A 308 -34.41 4.29 11.66
N SER A 309 -35.06 5.46 11.79
CA SER A 309 -34.66 6.63 10.98
C SER A 309 -33.33 7.25 11.41
N LEU A 310 -32.98 7.24 12.70
CA LEU A 310 -31.67 7.69 13.16
C LEU A 310 -30.57 6.70 12.80
N TRP A 311 -30.86 5.40 12.87
CA TRP A 311 -29.96 4.34 12.44
C TRP A 311 -29.66 4.45 10.96
N GLU A 312 -30.69 4.58 10.11
CA GLU A 312 -30.52 4.79 8.67
C GLU A 312 -29.75 6.09 8.35
N LYS A 313 -29.95 7.17 9.10
CA LYS A 313 -29.15 8.40 8.97
C LYS A 313 -27.68 8.20 9.39
N CYS A 314 -27.42 7.37 10.41
CA CYS A 314 -26.06 7.01 10.80
C CYS A 314 -25.40 6.15 9.70
N LYS A 315 -26.10 5.13 9.17
CA LYS A 315 -25.62 4.31 8.06
C LYS A 315 -25.31 5.14 6.82
N GLY A 316 -26.22 6.06 6.44
CA GLY A 316 -26.04 6.91 5.26
C GLY A 316 -24.80 7.82 5.32
N ASN A 317 -24.33 8.15 6.52
CA ASN A 317 -23.10 8.94 6.72
C ASN A 317 -21.82 8.09 6.72
N ILE A 318 -21.94 6.76 6.70
CA ILE A 318 -20.82 5.83 6.77
C ILE A 318 -20.69 5.10 5.43
N SER A 319 -19.67 5.43 4.65
CA SER A 319 -19.47 4.84 3.32
C SER A 319 -18.81 3.44 3.32
N LEU A 320 -18.41 2.90 4.47
CA LEU A 320 -17.66 1.65 4.57
C LEU A 320 -18.43 0.61 5.40
N ILE A 321 -18.66 -0.57 4.82
CA ILE A 321 -19.40 -1.67 5.46
C ILE A 321 -18.79 -2.12 6.79
N PHE A 322 -17.45 -2.11 6.90
CA PHE A 322 -16.75 -2.47 8.15
C PHE A 322 -16.97 -1.47 9.29
N LEU A 323 -17.31 -0.22 8.97
CA LEU A 323 -17.62 0.78 9.99
C LEU A 323 -19.04 0.60 10.54
N LEU A 324 -19.92 -0.15 9.84
CA LEU A 324 -21.28 -0.44 10.29
C LEU A 324 -21.29 -1.34 11.53
N ASP A 325 -20.45 -2.38 11.55
CA ASP A 325 -20.29 -3.29 12.69
C ASP A 325 -19.76 -2.54 13.92
N VAL A 326 -18.80 -1.64 13.70
CA VAL A 326 -18.23 -0.80 14.77
C VAL A 326 -19.26 0.21 15.27
N LEU A 327 -20.05 0.83 14.38
CA LEU A 327 -21.17 1.70 14.74
C LEU A 327 -22.19 0.94 15.61
N GLN A 328 -22.57 -0.27 15.21
CA GLN A 328 -23.53 -1.09 15.94
C GLN A 328 -23.01 -1.44 17.33
N LYS A 329 -21.75 -1.85 17.42
CA LYS A 329 -21.10 -2.14 18.70
C LYS A 329 -21.08 -0.92 19.63
N GLU A 330 -20.57 0.22 19.16
CA GLU A 330 -20.48 1.46 19.95
C GLU A 330 -21.87 1.95 20.40
N PHE A 331 -22.87 1.85 19.53
CA PHE A 331 -24.25 2.18 19.90
C PHE A 331 -24.77 1.25 21.01
N LEU A 332 -24.58 -0.07 20.86
CA LEU A 332 -25.06 -1.05 21.84
C LEU A 332 -24.36 -0.91 23.20
N ASP A 333 -23.07 -0.55 23.22
CA ASP A 333 -22.32 -0.31 24.46
C ASP A 333 -22.86 0.93 25.22
N LYS A 334 -23.16 2.02 24.49
CA LYS A 334 -23.83 3.19 25.08
C LYS A 334 -25.25 2.86 25.53
N TYR A 335 -25.99 2.08 24.75
CA TYR A 335 -27.34 1.63 25.10
C TYR A 335 -27.34 0.76 26.36
N ALA A 336 -26.37 -0.15 26.50
CA ALA A 336 -26.20 -0.96 27.71
C ALA A 336 -25.93 -0.09 28.95
N THR A 337 -25.17 1.00 28.79
CA THR A 337 -24.92 1.97 29.86
C THR A 337 -26.20 2.72 30.24
N PHE A 338 -27.02 3.10 29.26
CA PHE A 338 -28.34 3.68 29.49
C PHE A 338 -29.29 2.71 30.22
N LEU A 339 -29.32 1.43 29.85
CA LEU A 339 -30.14 0.44 30.54
C LEU A 339 -29.75 0.28 32.02
N LYS A 340 -28.45 0.33 32.34
CA LYS A 340 -27.97 0.31 33.74
C LYS A 340 -28.43 1.53 34.53
N LEU A 341 -28.60 2.68 33.87
CA LEU A 341 -29.15 3.88 34.50
C LEU A 341 -30.65 3.71 34.74
N ILE A 342 -31.39 3.23 33.74
CA ILE A 342 -32.84 2.99 33.87
C ILE A 342 -33.14 1.96 34.95
N SER A 343 -32.41 0.84 35.03
CA SER A 343 -32.64 -0.17 36.06
C SER A 343 -32.42 0.32 37.49
N LYS A 344 -31.65 1.41 37.68
CA LYS A 344 -31.47 2.04 39.00
C LYS A 344 -32.64 2.91 39.41
N ILE A 345 -33.35 3.49 38.45
CA ILE A 345 -34.43 4.47 38.68
C ILE A 345 -35.78 3.77 38.62
N TYR A 346 -35.93 2.86 37.67
CA TYR A 346 -37.14 2.11 37.35
C TYR A 346 -36.82 0.61 37.28
N PRO A 347 -36.58 -0.05 38.43
CA PRO A 347 -36.18 -1.46 38.46
C PRO A 347 -37.24 -2.42 37.88
N ASP A 348 -38.51 -2.02 37.90
CA ASP A 348 -39.64 -2.84 37.45
C ASP A 348 -40.08 -2.56 35.99
N GLU A 349 -39.48 -1.56 35.33
CA GLU A 349 -39.85 -1.16 33.97
C GLU A 349 -39.27 -2.13 32.94
N LYS A 350 -40.14 -2.65 32.04
CA LYS A 350 -39.69 -3.50 30.94
C LYS A 350 -39.16 -2.65 29.80
N VAL A 351 -37.83 -2.63 29.65
CA VAL A 351 -37.13 -1.97 28.54
C VAL A 351 -36.55 -3.01 27.60
N THR A 352 -36.49 -2.70 26.30
CA THR A 352 -35.85 -3.54 25.28
C THR A 352 -34.42 -3.89 25.69
N SER A 353 -34.09 -5.17 25.75
CA SER A 353 -32.76 -5.65 26.12
C SER A 353 -31.73 -5.31 25.04
N VAL A 354 -30.44 -5.37 25.39
CA VAL A 354 -29.34 -5.17 24.41
C VAL A 354 -29.41 -6.21 23.27
N ASN A 355 -29.86 -7.44 23.57
CA ASN A 355 -29.97 -8.50 22.57
C ASN A 355 -31.11 -8.23 21.60
N GLU A 356 -32.31 -7.92 22.11
CA GLU A 356 -33.44 -7.54 21.26
C GLU A 356 -33.12 -6.30 20.42
N MET A 357 -32.42 -5.32 21.01
CA MET A 357 -31.97 -4.13 20.30
C MET A 357 -30.99 -4.48 19.16
N ARG A 358 -30.06 -5.41 19.40
CA ARG A 358 -29.14 -5.88 18.36
C ARG A 358 -29.90 -6.51 17.19
N ASP A 359 -30.91 -7.32 17.48
CA ASP A 359 -31.72 -8.00 16.46
C ASP A 359 -32.56 -6.97 15.67
N ILE A 360 -33.11 -5.96 16.34
CA ILE A 360 -33.79 -4.82 15.68
C ILE A 360 -32.84 -4.10 14.73
N LEU A 361 -31.62 -3.77 15.17
CA LEU A 361 -30.64 -3.07 14.34
C LEU A 361 -30.11 -3.90 13.17
N ALA A 362 -30.11 -5.23 13.30
CA ALA A 362 -29.70 -6.15 12.23
C ALA A 362 -30.82 -6.38 11.18
N ALA A 363 -32.08 -6.17 11.56
CA ALA A 363 -33.24 -6.26 10.67
C ALA A 363 -33.51 -4.97 9.87
N LEU A 364 -32.90 -3.86 10.30
CA LEU A 364 -32.84 -2.58 9.59
C LEU A 364 -31.63 -2.59 8.66
#